data_AF-A0A7K4AQR5-F1
#
_entry.id   AF-A0A7K4AQR5-F1
#
_cell.length_a   1.000
_cell.length_b   1.000
_cell.length_c   1.000
_cell.angle_alpha   90.00
_cell.angle_beta   90.00
_cell.angle_gamma   90.00
#
_symmetry.space_group_name_H-M   'P 1'
#
loop_
_entity.id
_entity.type
_entity.pdbx_description
1 polymer ?
#
loop_
_entity_poly.entity_id
_entity_poly.type
_entity_poly.pdbx_seq_one_letter_code
_entity_poly.pdbx_strand_id
1 'polypeptide(L)'
;MPIPTGGGTARSLMDARIAEALEPAPPAWPPPERDRTPVGENDAARYLKGRVIHEREEDLVSQTSHPSLYSESVAEPRLLKTVARFPRDFFDIIDSGRREVRFHIQPILSRSSPPIAETRPSGSASARSYVIILRGAMEMEDDNLFLAIVVHELCHVVLDHPAPIAWPREPDELGRATARMENEALELADEIGFREETWLLRDLIADLAQMQGKENPFLPDGRMRIP
;
A
#
# COMPACT_ATOMS: atom_id res chain seq x y z
N MET A 1 -45.01 24.09 -7.54
CA MET A 1 -44.08 23.55 -6.54
C MET A 1 -42.92 22.94 -7.30
N PRO A 2 -41.72 23.56 -7.33
CA PRO A 2 -40.58 22.98 -8.01
C PRO A 2 -40.05 21.80 -7.17
N ILE A 3 -39.70 20.71 -7.86
CA ILE A 3 -39.08 19.52 -7.28
C ILE A 3 -37.66 19.91 -6.85
N PRO A 4 -37.21 19.62 -5.61
CA PRO A 4 -35.83 19.89 -5.22
C PRO A 4 -34.90 18.99 -6.02
N THR A 5 -34.04 19.59 -6.83
CA THR A 5 -32.95 18.90 -7.53
C THR A 5 -31.88 18.52 -6.50
N GLY A 6 -31.92 17.27 -6.03
CA GLY A 6 -30.98 16.69 -5.05
C GLY A 6 -29.52 16.54 -5.51
N GLY A 7 -29.05 17.35 -6.46
CA GLY A 7 -27.69 17.26 -7.02
C GLY A 7 -26.61 18.06 -6.27
N GLY A 8 -27.00 19.01 -5.40
CA GLY A 8 -26.05 19.91 -4.73
C GLY A 8 -25.26 19.27 -3.59
N THR A 9 -25.85 18.34 -2.85
CA THR A 9 -25.24 17.74 -1.65
C THR A 9 -24.19 16.68 -2.00
N ALA A 10 -24.45 15.83 -2.99
CA ALA A 10 -23.51 14.78 -3.41
C ALA A 10 -22.23 15.37 -4.03
N ARG A 11 -22.36 16.44 -4.84
CA ARG A 11 -21.22 17.13 -5.43
C ARG A 11 -20.38 17.84 -4.36
N SER A 12 -21.04 18.53 -3.42
CA SER A 12 -20.36 19.17 -2.28
C SER A 12 -19.60 18.18 -1.39
N LEU A 13 -20.14 16.98 -1.19
CA LEU A 13 -19.46 15.92 -0.43
C LEU A 13 -18.25 15.37 -1.19
N MET A 14 -18.36 15.18 -2.51
CA MET A 14 -17.25 14.72 -3.34
C MET A 14 -16.11 15.75 -3.37
N ASP A 15 -16.45 17.04 -3.52
CA ASP A 15 -15.47 18.13 -3.52
C ASP A 15 -14.75 18.23 -2.17
N ALA A 16 -15.47 18.04 -1.05
CA ALA A 16 -14.86 17.96 0.28
C ALA A 16 -13.89 16.77 0.43
N ARG A 17 -14.24 15.59 -0.10
CA ARG A 17 -13.35 14.42 -0.07
C ARG A 17 -12.11 14.58 -0.95
N ILE A 18 -12.25 15.26 -2.09
CA ILE A 18 -11.10 15.62 -2.94
C ILE A 18 -10.19 16.60 -2.19
N ALA A 19 -10.76 17.63 -1.55
CA ALA A 19 -9.99 18.59 -0.78
C ALA A 19 -9.24 17.94 0.39
N GLU A 20 -9.87 17.03 1.12
CA GLU A 20 -9.22 16.23 2.18
C GLU A 20 -8.06 15.39 1.63
N ALA A 21 -8.27 14.71 0.51
CA ALA A 21 -7.26 13.86 -0.13
C ALA A 21 -6.09 14.65 -0.75
N LEU A 22 -6.30 15.94 -1.03
CA LEU A 22 -5.27 16.87 -1.52
C LEU A 22 -4.54 17.60 -0.38
N GLU A 23 -5.05 17.56 0.85
CA GLU A 23 -4.42 18.19 1.99
C GLU A 23 -3.11 17.45 2.32
N PRO A 24 -1.93 18.10 2.22
CA PRO A 24 -0.66 17.41 2.42
C PRO A 24 -0.43 17.15 3.92
N ALA A 25 -0.14 15.90 4.31
CA ALA A 25 0.39 15.65 5.65
C ALA A 25 1.81 16.22 5.77
N PRO A 26 2.25 16.62 6.99
CA PRO A 26 3.63 17.00 7.22
C PRO A 26 4.59 15.89 6.75
N PRO A 27 5.66 16.23 6.01
CA PRO A 27 6.67 15.26 5.61
C PRO A 27 7.21 14.54 6.86
N ALA A 28 7.18 13.21 6.82
CA ALA A 28 7.70 12.38 7.90
C ALA A 28 9.08 11.78 7.57
N TRP A 29 9.48 11.81 6.30
CA TRP A 29 10.74 11.25 5.81
C TRP A 29 11.56 12.30 5.04
N PRO A 30 12.91 12.30 5.16
CA PRO A 30 13.71 11.50 6.10
C PRO A 30 13.60 12.04 7.54
N PRO A 31 13.81 11.19 8.56
CA PRO A 31 13.87 11.62 9.96
C PRO A 31 15.16 12.40 10.23
N PRO A 32 15.21 13.25 11.28
CA PRO A 32 16.39 14.05 11.61
C PRO A 32 17.65 13.20 11.86
N GLU A 33 17.47 12.04 12.47
CA GLU A 33 18.53 11.06 12.73
C GLU A 33 18.07 9.70 12.21
N ARG A 34 19.00 8.96 11.58
CA ARG A 34 18.73 7.64 11.05
C ARG A 34 18.99 6.59 12.12
N ASP A 35 17.96 5.81 12.43
CA ASP A 35 18.07 4.61 13.27
C ASP A 35 17.68 3.38 12.44
N ARG A 36 18.72 2.68 11.98
CA ARG A 36 18.59 1.46 11.16
C ARG A 36 18.45 0.19 11.98
N THR A 37 18.34 0.29 13.30
CA THR A 37 18.14 -0.87 14.17
C THR A 37 16.82 -1.55 13.81
N PRO A 38 16.80 -2.87 13.57
CA PRO A 38 15.56 -3.59 13.34
C PRO A 38 14.59 -3.44 14.51
N VAL A 39 13.30 -3.30 14.22
CA VAL A 39 12.23 -3.18 15.21
C VAL A 39 12.15 -4.41 16.13
N GLY A 40 12.31 -5.61 15.56
CA GLY A 40 12.18 -6.87 16.27
C GLY A 40 10.73 -7.32 16.51
N GLU A 41 10.57 -8.60 16.85
CA GLU A 41 9.25 -9.26 16.87
C GLU A 41 8.30 -8.73 17.95
N ASN A 42 8.83 -8.33 19.12
CA ASN A 42 7.99 -7.86 20.23
C ASN A 42 7.25 -6.56 19.88
N ASP A 43 7.97 -5.58 19.32
CA ASP A 43 7.38 -4.30 18.93
C ASP A 43 6.48 -4.45 17.69
N ALA A 44 6.88 -5.30 16.75
CA ALA A 44 6.05 -5.65 15.60
C ALA A 44 4.71 -6.28 16.03
N ALA A 45 4.74 -7.24 16.96
CA ALA A 45 3.54 -7.88 17.51
C ALA A 45 2.65 -6.88 18.26
N ARG A 46 3.24 -5.99 19.06
CA ARG A 46 2.50 -4.89 19.72
C ARG A 46 1.80 -4.00 18.70
N TYR A 47 2.51 -3.62 17.66
CA TYR A 47 1.98 -2.75 16.60
C TYR A 47 0.83 -3.43 15.85
N LEU A 48 0.99 -4.68 15.42
CA LEU A 48 -0.01 -5.40 14.63
C LEU A 48 -1.29 -5.74 15.41
N LYS A 49 -1.24 -5.76 16.75
CA LYS A 49 -2.38 -6.08 17.59
C LYS A 49 -3.60 -5.20 17.29
N GLY A 50 -4.65 -5.82 16.78
CA GLY A 50 -5.90 -5.14 16.42
C GLY A 50 -5.83 -4.30 15.13
N ARG A 51 -4.76 -4.45 14.34
CA ARG A 51 -4.59 -3.76 13.05
C ARG A 51 -4.78 -4.67 11.84
N VAL A 52 -4.90 -5.98 12.02
CA VAL A 52 -5.10 -6.94 10.94
C VAL A 52 -6.57 -7.32 10.86
N ILE A 53 -7.14 -7.23 9.66
CA ILE A 53 -8.53 -7.56 9.34
C ILE A 53 -8.51 -8.76 8.41
N HIS A 54 -9.23 -9.81 8.80
CA HIS A 54 -9.39 -11.04 8.02
C HIS A 54 -10.80 -11.15 7.48
N GLU A 55 -10.92 -11.68 6.26
CA GLU A 55 -12.19 -12.20 5.76
C GLU A 55 -12.63 -13.41 6.58
N ARG A 56 -13.94 -13.62 6.70
CA ARG A 56 -14.47 -14.79 7.40
C ARG A 56 -14.18 -16.06 6.60
N GLU A 57 -13.90 -17.16 7.27
CA GLU A 57 -13.59 -18.44 6.62
C GLU A 57 -14.69 -18.89 5.63
N GLU A 58 -15.95 -18.70 6.00
CA GLU A 58 -17.12 -19.00 5.16
C GLU A 58 -17.14 -18.16 3.86
N ASP A 59 -16.64 -16.93 3.91
CA ASP A 59 -16.56 -16.06 2.74
C ASP A 59 -15.37 -16.49 1.86
N LEU A 60 -14.22 -16.81 2.48
CA LEU A 60 -12.99 -17.21 1.79
C LEU A 60 -13.15 -18.45 0.92
N VAL A 61 -13.86 -19.48 1.39
CA VAL A 61 -14.09 -20.72 0.60
C VAL A 61 -14.83 -20.47 -0.71
N SER A 62 -15.59 -19.38 -0.79
CA SER A 62 -16.29 -18.97 -2.02
C SER A 62 -15.47 -18.04 -2.92
N GLN A 63 -14.39 -17.46 -2.39
CA GLN A 63 -13.60 -16.41 -3.05
C GLN A 63 -12.25 -16.91 -3.59
N THR A 64 -11.67 -17.98 -3.02
CA THR A 64 -10.36 -18.51 -3.44
C THR A 64 -10.31 -20.04 -3.32
N SER A 65 -9.46 -20.66 -4.14
CA SER A 65 -9.13 -22.09 -4.02
C SER A 65 -8.19 -22.40 -2.84
N HIS A 66 -7.60 -21.39 -2.20
CA HIS A 66 -6.62 -21.54 -1.12
C HIS A 66 -7.00 -20.77 0.15
N PRO A 67 -8.19 -21.00 0.74
CA PRO A 67 -8.69 -20.20 1.87
C PRO A 67 -7.77 -20.24 3.10
N SER A 68 -7.04 -21.35 3.32
CA SER A 68 -6.12 -21.50 4.45
C SER A 68 -4.97 -20.48 4.46
N LEU A 69 -4.54 -19.98 3.29
CA LEU A 69 -3.47 -18.98 3.18
C LEU A 69 -3.85 -17.63 3.79
N TYR A 70 -5.15 -17.35 3.91
CA TYR A 70 -5.68 -16.07 4.40
C TYR A 70 -6.07 -16.11 5.89
N SER A 71 -5.91 -17.28 6.53
CA SER A 71 -6.19 -17.45 7.95
C SER A 71 -5.23 -16.65 8.82
N GLU A 72 -5.70 -16.28 10.01
CA GLU A 72 -4.92 -15.57 11.04
C GLU A 72 -3.58 -16.25 11.34
N SER A 73 -3.61 -17.58 11.51
CA SER A 73 -2.42 -18.39 11.83
C SER A 73 -1.36 -18.46 10.73
N VAL A 74 -1.69 -18.05 9.50
CA VAL A 74 -0.75 -18.00 8.37
C VAL A 74 -0.35 -16.57 8.03
N ALA A 75 -1.31 -15.64 7.97
CA ALA A 75 -1.03 -14.28 7.53
C ALA A 75 -0.36 -13.40 8.59
N GLU A 76 -0.78 -13.51 9.86
CA GLU A 76 -0.19 -12.68 10.91
C GLU A 76 1.31 -12.98 11.15
N PRO A 77 1.78 -14.26 11.16
CA PRO A 77 3.20 -14.54 11.29
C PRO A 77 4.06 -13.97 10.14
N ARG A 78 3.54 -13.93 8.91
CA ARG A 78 4.23 -13.33 7.77
C ARG A 78 4.32 -11.81 7.92
N LEU A 79 3.21 -11.16 8.27
CA LEU A 79 3.21 -9.72 8.59
C LEU A 79 4.16 -9.37 9.74
N LEU A 80 4.15 -10.17 10.81
CA LEU A 80 5.02 -9.96 11.97
C LEU A 80 6.49 -9.99 11.57
N LYS A 81 6.92 -11.01 10.82
CA LYS A 81 8.29 -11.12 10.32
C LYS A 81 8.67 -9.94 9.45
N THR A 82 7.76 -9.48 8.60
CA THR A 82 7.97 -8.28 7.78
C THR A 82 8.16 -7.04 8.64
N VAL A 83 7.23 -6.76 9.55
CA VAL A 83 7.27 -5.53 10.36
C VAL A 83 8.49 -5.51 11.28
N ALA A 84 8.89 -6.67 11.82
CA ALA A 84 10.07 -6.81 12.66
C ALA A 84 11.38 -6.43 11.97
N ARG A 85 11.44 -6.47 10.64
CA ARG A 85 12.63 -6.15 9.85
C ARG A 85 12.79 -4.66 9.55
N PHE A 86 11.75 -3.84 9.70
CA PHE A 86 11.89 -2.41 9.39
C PHE A 86 12.94 -1.74 10.27
N PRO A 87 13.64 -0.73 9.75
CA PRO A 87 14.44 0.13 10.59
C PRO A 87 13.53 0.92 11.55
N ARG A 88 14.02 1.15 12.77
CA ARG A 88 13.29 1.81 13.84
C ARG A 88 12.74 3.17 13.42
N ASP A 89 13.56 3.95 12.72
CA ASP A 89 13.22 5.31 12.30
C ASP A 89 12.01 5.37 11.33
N PHE A 90 11.90 4.40 10.43
CA PHE A 90 10.74 4.21 9.56
C PHE A 90 9.52 3.73 10.35
N PHE A 91 9.71 2.75 11.24
CA PHE A 91 8.63 2.18 12.04
C PHE A 91 8.01 3.20 13.01
N ASP A 92 8.81 4.06 13.62
CA ASP A 92 8.33 5.06 14.56
C ASP A 92 7.37 6.06 13.89
N ILE A 93 7.50 6.29 12.58
CA ILE A 93 6.56 7.12 11.80
C ILE A 93 5.17 6.48 11.79
N ILE A 94 5.08 5.18 11.47
CA ILE A 94 3.81 4.45 11.39
C ILE A 94 3.24 4.08 12.78
N ASP A 95 4.08 3.98 13.82
CA ASP A 95 3.65 3.77 15.21
C ASP A 95 3.34 5.09 15.96
N SER A 96 3.67 6.25 15.40
CA SER A 96 3.50 7.58 16.04
C SER A 96 2.05 7.96 16.40
N GLY A 97 1.06 7.23 15.86
CA GLY A 97 -0.36 7.55 15.99
C GLY A 97 -0.85 8.67 15.07
N ARG A 98 0.04 9.33 14.31
CA ARG A 98 -0.35 10.33 13.28
C ARG A 98 -0.80 9.68 11.97
N ARG A 99 -0.33 8.45 11.73
CA ARG A 99 -0.64 7.62 10.57
C ARG A 99 -1.18 6.30 11.08
N GLU A 100 -2.50 6.15 11.11
CA GLU A 100 -3.13 4.91 11.59
C GLU A 100 -3.20 3.91 10.44
N VAL A 101 -2.37 2.86 10.48
CA VAL A 101 -2.38 1.82 9.45
C VAL A 101 -3.22 0.62 9.91
N ARG A 102 -3.99 0.04 8.99
CA ARG A 102 -4.63 -1.27 9.12
C ARG A 102 -4.34 -2.12 7.90
N PHE A 103 -4.16 -3.41 8.10
CA PHE A 103 -3.94 -4.40 7.05
C PHE A 103 -5.23 -5.17 6.83
N HIS A 104 -5.69 -5.27 5.59
CA HIS A 104 -6.83 -6.11 5.21
C HIS A 104 -6.33 -7.24 4.33
N ILE A 105 -6.38 -8.46 4.86
CA ILE A 105 -5.97 -9.67 4.17
C ILE A 105 -7.14 -10.18 3.33
N GLN A 106 -6.99 -10.16 2.00
CA GLN A 106 -8.09 -10.46 1.08
C GLN A 106 -7.61 -11.28 -0.13
N PRO A 107 -8.38 -12.27 -0.63
CA PRO A 107 -8.03 -12.96 -1.86
C PRO A 107 -8.21 -12.10 -3.12
N ILE A 108 -7.63 -12.57 -4.23
CA ILE A 108 -7.89 -11.99 -5.56
C ILE A 108 -9.34 -12.31 -5.94
N LEU A 109 -10.19 -11.28 -5.93
CA LEU A 109 -11.62 -11.44 -6.26
C LEU A 109 -11.90 -11.54 -7.77
N SER A 110 -10.95 -11.09 -8.61
CA SER A 110 -11.04 -11.23 -10.07
C SER A 110 -9.65 -11.26 -10.71
N ARG A 111 -9.46 -12.10 -11.73
CA ARG A 111 -8.25 -12.11 -12.57
C ARG A 111 -8.05 -10.81 -13.35
N SER A 112 -9.10 -10.00 -13.50
CA SER A 112 -9.04 -8.66 -14.09
C SER A 112 -8.80 -7.54 -13.08
N SER A 113 -8.59 -7.87 -11.79
CA SER A 113 -8.30 -6.89 -10.74
C SER A 113 -6.81 -6.84 -10.42
N PRO A 114 -6.01 -6.02 -11.12
CA PRO A 114 -4.89 -5.38 -10.46
C PRO A 114 -5.44 -4.39 -9.42
N PRO A 115 -4.76 -4.17 -8.29
CA PRO A 115 -3.40 -4.62 -7.92
C PRO A 115 -3.36 -5.78 -6.91
N ILE A 116 -2.18 -6.41 -6.72
CA ILE A 116 -1.93 -7.47 -5.70
C ILE A 116 -1.92 -6.89 -4.27
N ALA A 117 -1.63 -5.60 -4.14
CA ALA A 117 -1.87 -4.85 -2.94
C ALA A 117 -2.18 -3.40 -3.28
N GLU A 118 -2.82 -2.69 -2.36
CA GLU A 118 -3.04 -1.25 -2.50
C GLU A 118 -3.18 -0.56 -1.15
N THR A 119 -2.63 0.63 -1.08
CA THR A 119 -2.78 1.54 0.05
C THR A 119 -3.90 2.54 -0.20
N ARG A 120 -4.87 2.59 0.70
CA ARG A 120 -5.99 3.55 0.66
C ARG A 120 -5.92 4.54 1.82
N PRO A 121 -5.54 5.80 1.58
CA PRO A 121 -5.56 6.84 2.61
C PRO A 121 -6.96 7.48 2.75
N SER A 122 -7.27 7.95 3.96
CA SER A 122 -8.45 8.74 4.30
C SER A 122 -8.21 9.61 5.55
N GLY A 123 -9.08 10.59 5.80
CA GLY A 123 -8.94 11.51 6.94
C GLY A 123 -8.06 12.70 6.62
N SER A 124 -7.89 13.62 7.57
CA SER A 124 -7.17 14.88 7.38
C SER A 124 -5.65 14.72 7.46
N ALA A 125 -4.92 15.75 7.01
CA ALA A 125 -3.45 15.79 7.07
C ALA A 125 -2.86 15.60 8.48
N SER A 126 -3.59 15.96 9.53
CA SER A 126 -3.14 15.85 10.92
C SER A 126 -3.35 14.47 11.55
N ALA A 127 -4.23 13.65 10.96
CA ALA A 127 -4.62 12.34 11.46
C ALA A 127 -5.11 11.48 10.29
N ARG A 128 -4.17 10.90 9.53
CA ARG A 128 -4.48 10.08 8.37
C ARG A 128 -4.65 8.63 8.78
N SER A 129 -5.69 7.99 8.25
CA SER A 129 -5.87 6.55 8.32
C SER A 129 -5.52 5.91 6.97
N TYR A 130 -4.84 4.78 7.00
CA TYR A 130 -4.46 4.01 5.82
C TYR A 130 -4.97 2.59 5.97
N VAL A 131 -5.62 2.08 4.92
CA VAL A 131 -5.92 0.65 4.80
C VAL A 131 -5.03 0.09 3.70
N ILE A 132 -4.10 -0.78 4.08
CA ILE A 132 -3.31 -1.57 3.13
C ILE A 132 -4.08 -2.86 2.87
N ILE A 133 -4.58 -3.02 1.65
CA ILE A 133 -5.33 -4.19 1.24
C ILE A 133 -4.37 -5.12 0.51
N LEU A 134 -4.07 -6.27 1.12
CA LEU A 134 -3.18 -7.29 0.56
C LEU A 134 -4.01 -8.29 -0.25
N ARG A 135 -4.30 -7.93 -1.52
CA ARG A 135 -5.14 -8.68 -2.47
C ARG A 135 -4.38 -9.86 -3.10
N GLY A 136 -4.36 -10.98 -2.41
CA GLY A 136 -3.67 -12.19 -2.85
C GLY A 136 -2.15 -12.17 -2.69
N ALA A 137 -1.60 -11.18 -1.99
CA ALA A 137 -0.21 -11.23 -1.55
C ALA A 137 0.08 -12.51 -0.74
N MET A 138 -0.95 -13.07 -0.07
CA MET A 138 -0.84 -14.35 0.65
C MET A 138 -0.56 -15.55 -0.26
N GLU A 139 -0.89 -15.47 -1.54
CA GLU A 139 -0.62 -16.53 -2.52
C GLU A 139 0.81 -16.47 -3.09
N MET A 140 1.60 -15.46 -2.70
CA MET A 140 3.02 -15.42 -3.06
C MET A 140 3.77 -16.52 -2.30
N GLU A 141 4.32 -17.48 -3.05
CA GLU A 141 5.11 -18.59 -2.51
C GLU A 141 6.44 -18.12 -1.90
N ASP A 142 7.03 -17.04 -2.44
CA ASP A 142 8.25 -16.44 -1.93
C ASP A 142 7.93 -15.42 -0.82
N ASP A 143 8.41 -15.69 0.39
CA ASP A 143 8.29 -14.78 1.54
C ASP A 143 9.00 -13.44 1.31
N ASN A 144 10.06 -13.39 0.51
CA ASN A 144 10.72 -12.13 0.15
C ASN A 144 9.85 -11.28 -0.77
N LEU A 145 9.03 -11.90 -1.62
CA LEU A 145 8.09 -11.18 -2.48
C LEU A 145 6.91 -10.62 -1.67
N PHE A 146 6.37 -11.42 -0.73
CA PHE A 146 5.38 -10.92 0.23
C PHE A 146 5.93 -9.73 1.03
N LEU A 147 7.17 -9.87 1.52
CA LEU A 147 7.87 -8.78 2.21
C LEU A 147 7.99 -7.55 1.30
N ALA A 148 8.44 -7.70 0.06
CA ALA A 148 8.60 -6.61 -0.90
C ALA A 148 7.29 -5.82 -1.09
N ILE A 149 6.18 -6.54 -1.26
CA ILE A 149 4.84 -5.94 -1.40
C ILE A 149 4.50 -5.12 -0.16
N VAL A 150 4.62 -5.69 1.04
CA VAL A 150 4.26 -4.98 2.29
C VAL A 150 5.17 -3.78 2.55
N VAL A 151 6.47 -3.89 2.27
CA VAL A 151 7.45 -2.80 2.36
C VAL A 151 7.05 -1.66 1.44
N HIS A 152 6.75 -1.97 0.17
CA HIS A 152 6.35 -0.99 -0.83
C HIS A 152 5.07 -0.25 -0.42
N GLU A 153 4.03 -0.96 0.00
CA GLU A 153 2.78 -0.35 0.48
C GLU A 153 3.00 0.57 1.69
N LEU A 154 3.83 0.16 2.64
CA LEU A 154 4.19 1.01 3.79
C LEU A 154 5.03 2.22 3.38
N CYS A 155 5.79 2.16 2.28
CA CYS A 155 6.46 3.35 1.73
C CYS A 155 5.45 4.39 1.25
N HIS A 156 4.35 3.98 0.58
CA HIS A 156 3.24 4.90 0.26
C HIS A 156 2.64 5.52 1.52
N VAL A 157 2.51 4.73 2.60
CA VAL A 157 2.06 5.25 3.90
C VAL A 157 3.01 6.30 4.44
N VAL A 158 4.33 6.10 4.43
CA VAL A 158 5.31 7.06 4.99
C VAL A 158 5.44 8.33 4.14
N LEU A 159 5.28 8.19 2.82
CA LEU A 159 5.33 9.32 1.88
C LEU A 159 4.03 10.14 1.84
N ASP A 160 2.95 9.67 2.48
CA ASP A 160 1.59 10.25 2.38
C ASP A 160 1.11 10.40 0.92
N HIS A 161 1.34 9.36 0.11
CA HIS A 161 0.88 9.41 -1.27
C HIS A 161 -0.66 9.57 -1.35
N PRO A 162 -1.17 10.45 -2.24
CA PRO A 162 -2.58 10.84 -2.23
C PRO A 162 -3.50 9.71 -2.69
N ALA A 163 -4.74 9.71 -2.18
CA ALA A 163 -5.75 8.77 -2.62
C ALA A 163 -6.06 8.93 -4.13
N PRO A 164 -6.46 7.85 -4.84
CA PRO A 164 -6.81 7.91 -6.27
C PRO A 164 -7.86 8.95 -6.64
N ILE A 165 -8.75 9.31 -5.71
CA ILE A 165 -9.76 10.37 -5.89
C ILE A 165 -9.16 11.76 -6.16
N ALA A 166 -7.93 11.99 -5.71
CA ALA A 166 -7.18 13.23 -5.86
C ALA A 166 -6.21 13.20 -7.06
N TRP A 167 -6.15 12.09 -7.80
CA TRP A 167 -5.23 11.95 -8.93
C TRP A 167 -5.70 12.76 -10.15
N PRO A 168 -4.78 13.14 -11.06
CA PRO A 168 -5.13 13.75 -12.33
C PRO A 168 -6.12 12.88 -13.12
N ARG A 169 -7.04 13.51 -13.85
CA ARG A 169 -8.02 12.80 -14.69
C ARG A 169 -7.55 12.59 -16.12
N GLU A 170 -6.67 13.47 -16.60
CA GLU A 170 -6.11 13.35 -17.94
C GLU A 170 -5.15 12.14 -17.99
N PRO A 171 -5.33 11.20 -18.94
CA PRO A 171 -4.59 9.93 -18.95
C PRO A 171 -3.06 10.08 -18.90
N ASP A 172 -2.51 11.05 -19.63
CA ASP A 172 -1.07 11.29 -19.66
C ASP A 172 -0.55 11.86 -18.34
N GLU A 173 -1.32 12.76 -17.71
CA GLU A 173 -0.97 13.32 -16.40
C GLU A 173 -1.08 12.27 -15.30
N LEU A 174 -2.11 11.43 -15.37
CA LEU A 174 -2.32 10.28 -14.51
C LEU A 174 -1.15 9.31 -14.60
N GLY A 175 -0.75 8.91 -15.82
CA GLY A 175 0.38 8.01 -16.04
C GLY A 175 1.68 8.56 -15.48
N ARG A 176 1.96 9.86 -15.69
CA ARG A 176 3.14 10.51 -15.11
C ARG A 176 3.08 10.61 -13.58
N ALA A 177 1.91 10.89 -13.01
CA ALA A 177 1.72 10.98 -11.56
C ALA A 177 1.92 9.62 -10.89
N THR A 178 1.32 8.56 -11.43
CA THR A 178 1.51 7.19 -10.96
C THR A 178 2.98 6.79 -11.06
N ALA A 179 3.63 6.95 -12.22
CA ALA A 179 5.04 6.55 -12.37
C ALA A 179 5.99 7.28 -11.40
N ARG A 180 5.74 8.56 -11.07
CA ARG A 180 6.52 9.29 -10.06
C ARG A 180 6.30 8.73 -8.66
N MET A 181 5.04 8.56 -8.27
CA MET A 181 4.66 8.02 -6.96
C MET A 181 5.26 6.63 -6.72
N GLU A 182 5.17 5.75 -7.72
CA GLU A 182 5.74 4.40 -7.63
C GLU A 182 7.26 4.43 -7.53
N ASN A 183 7.93 5.31 -8.29
CA ASN A 183 9.38 5.51 -8.16
C ASN A 183 9.77 6.00 -6.76
N GLU A 184 9.05 6.97 -6.19
CA GLU A 184 9.30 7.47 -4.83
C GLU A 184 9.20 6.35 -3.78
N ALA A 185 8.20 5.48 -3.90
CA ALA A 185 8.03 4.34 -2.99
C ALA A 185 9.14 3.28 -3.16
N LEU A 186 9.53 2.95 -4.40
CA LEU A 186 10.63 2.01 -4.69
C LEU A 186 11.99 2.56 -4.23
N GLU A 187 12.24 3.86 -4.44
CA GLU A 187 13.46 4.53 -3.99
C GLU A 187 13.54 4.56 -2.47
N LEU A 188 12.43 4.83 -1.78
CA LEU A 188 12.37 4.75 -0.32
C LEU A 188 12.67 3.33 0.18
N ALA A 189 12.07 2.30 -0.42
CA ALA A 189 12.33 0.90 -0.06
C ALA A 189 13.81 0.52 -0.21
N ASP A 190 14.46 0.96 -1.30
CA ASP A 190 15.91 0.83 -1.50
C ASP A 190 16.68 1.57 -0.37
N GLU A 191 16.27 2.78 -0.01
CA GLU A 191 16.90 3.64 1.00
C GLU A 191 16.82 3.05 2.43
N ILE A 192 15.72 2.39 2.76
CA ILE A 192 15.51 1.75 4.07
C ILE A 192 16.08 0.32 4.17
N GLY A 193 16.80 -0.13 3.12
CA GLY A 193 17.60 -1.35 3.17
C GLY A 193 16.94 -2.60 2.57
N PHE A 194 15.85 -2.45 1.82
CA PHE A 194 15.12 -3.56 1.18
C PHE A 194 15.41 -3.64 -0.33
N ARG A 195 16.66 -3.41 -0.72
CA ARG A 195 17.04 -3.31 -2.14
C ARG A 195 16.75 -4.59 -2.92
N GLU A 196 17.09 -5.74 -2.34
CA GLU A 196 16.88 -7.04 -3.01
C GLU A 196 15.38 -7.33 -3.20
N GLU A 197 14.58 -7.10 -2.16
CA GLU A 197 13.12 -7.22 -2.21
C GLU A 197 12.50 -6.25 -3.23
N THR A 198 13.02 -5.02 -3.30
CA THR A 198 12.56 -4.03 -4.28
C THR A 198 12.81 -4.51 -5.71
N TRP A 199 13.92 -5.20 -5.98
CA TRP A 199 14.15 -5.83 -7.29
C TRP A 199 13.20 -6.99 -7.58
N LEU A 200 12.89 -7.83 -6.59
CA LEU A 200 11.87 -8.89 -6.76
C LEU A 200 10.49 -8.31 -7.10
N LEU A 201 10.10 -7.21 -6.48
CA LEU A 201 8.84 -6.53 -6.79
C LEU A 201 8.85 -5.95 -8.20
N ARG A 202 9.97 -5.36 -8.66
CA ARG A 202 10.12 -4.88 -10.04
C ARG A 202 9.92 -6.01 -11.04
N ASP A 203 10.53 -7.17 -10.80
CA ASP A 203 10.38 -8.35 -11.65
C ASP A 203 8.92 -8.84 -11.69
N LEU A 204 8.25 -8.93 -10.54
CA LEU A 204 6.83 -9.27 -10.47
C LEU A 204 5.97 -8.30 -11.30
N ILE A 205 6.18 -6.99 -11.15
CA ILE A 205 5.41 -5.98 -11.89
C ILE A 205 5.67 -6.09 -13.40
N ALA A 206 6.92 -6.37 -13.81
CA ALA A 206 7.26 -6.58 -15.21
C ALA A 206 6.57 -7.83 -15.79
N ASP A 207 6.56 -8.95 -15.04
CA ASP A 207 5.87 -10.17 -15.43
C ASP A 207 4.35 -9.94 -15.56
N LEU A 208 3.74 -9.24 -14.60
CA LEU A 208 2.32 -8.88 -14.66
C LEU A 208 2.00 -8.01 -15.88
N ALA A 209 2.87 -7.05 -16.23
CA ALA A 209 2.72 -6.24 -17.43
C ALA A 209 2.80 -7.09 -18.70
N GLN A 210 3.76 -8.02 -18.77
CA GLN A 210 3.93 -8.93 -19.90
C GLN A 210 2.71 -9.85 -20.07
N MET A 211 2.16 -10.40 -18.99
CA MET A 211 0.92 -11.21 -19.04
C MET A 211 -0.28 -10.42 -19.57
N GLN A 212 -0.28 -9.10 -19.39
CA GLN A 212 -1.30 -8.19 -19.93
C GLN A 212 -0.99 -7.71 -21.36
N GLY A 213 0.09 -8.21 -21.98
CA GLY A 213 0.53 -7.78 -23.32
C GLY A 213 1.08 -6.35 -23.35
N LYS A 214 1.54 -5.83 -22.21
CA LYS A 214 2.14 -4.49 -22.09
C LYS A 214 3.67 -4.58 -22.12
N GLU A 215 4.33 -3.48 -22.48
CA GLU A 215 5.79 -3.37 -22.40
C GLU A 215 6.27 -3.39 -20.94
N ASN A 216 7.54 -3.77 -20.75
CA ASN A 216 8.17 -3.71 -19.43
C ASN A 216 8.16 -2.24 -18.93
N PRO A 217 7.50 -1.95 -17.80
CA PRO A 217 7.33 -0.59 -17.32
C PRO A 217 8.62 0.00 -16.74
N PHE A 218 9.69 -0.78 -16.56
CA PHE A 218 10.95 -0.33 -15.97
C PHE A 218 12.04 -0.03 -17.00
N LEU A 219 12.92 0.90 -16.61
CA LEU A 219 14.20 1.18 -17.24
C LEU A 219 15.28 0.21 -16.71
N PRO A 220 16.44 0.07 -17.39
CA PRO A 220 17.53 -0.80 -16.92
C PRO A 220 18.09 -0.44 -15.54
N ASP A 221 17.89 0.79 -15.09
CA ASP A 221 18.31 1.25 -13.75
C ASP A 221 17.28 0.96 -12.65
N GLY A 222 16.15 0.32 -13.00
CA GLY A 222 15.09 -0.08 -12.07
C GLY A 222 13.99 0.96 -11.85
N ARG A 223 14.10 2.16 -12.44
CA ARG A 223 13.03 3.18 -12.35
C ARG A 223 11.89 2.88 -13.31
N MET A 224 10.66 3.13 -12.88
CA MET A 224 9.50 3.14 -13.77
C MET A 224 9.65 4.22 -14.84
N ARG A 225 9.31 3.86 -16.08
CA ARG A 225 9.24 4.76 -17.22
C ARG A 225 8.17 5.80 -16.97
N ILE A 226 8.53 7.07 -17.11
CA ILE A 226 7.58 8.18 -17.09
C ILE A 226 7.06 8.36 -18.53
N PRO A 227 5.75 8.21 -18.78
CA PRO A 227 5.15 8.38 -20.10
C PRO A 227 5.24 9.80 -20.65
#